data_AF-A0A933WYK4-F1
#
_entry.id   AF-A0A933WYK4-F1
#
_cell.length_a   1.000
_cell.length_b   1.000
_cell.length_c   1.000
_cell.angle_alpha   90.00
_cell.angle_beta   90.00
_cell.angle_gamma   90.00
#
_symmetry.space_group_name_H-M   'P 1'
#
loop_
_entity.id
_entity.type
_entity.pdbx_description
1 polymer ?
#
loop_
_entity_poly.entity_id
_entity_poly.type
_entity_poly.pdbx_seq_one_letter_code
_entity_poly.pdbx_strand_id
1 'polypeptide(L)'
;MDAASLSQTDTQRLNQLAEKIGRTPAATLSFVLRDGFDECEAKAAAVLQSLAEAKAGQREDTEKVEAQVAALVARHGEKKKAA
;
A
#
# COMPACT_ATOMS: atom_id res chain seq x y z
N MET A 1 -9.34 -13.70 -25.91
CA MET A 1 -9.81 -12.67 -24.95
C MET A 1 -9.73 -11.36 -25.69
N ASP A 2 -10.86 -10.91 -26.21
CA ASP A 2 -10.93 -9.64 -26.92
C ASP A 2 -10.62 -8.53 -25.92
N ALA A 3 -9.52 -7.81 -26.17
CA ALA A 3 -9.09 -6.70 -25.33
C ALA A 3 -10.21 -5.67 -25.31
N ALA A 4 -10.96 -5.61 -24.20
CA ALA A 4 -11.78 -4.46 -23.88
C ALA A 4 -10.88 -3.24 -24.04
N SER A 5 -11.12 -2.45 -25.10
CA SER A 5 -10.34 -1.25 -25.34
C SER A 5 -10.58 -0.34 -24.15
N LEU A 6 -9.55 -0.16 -23.31
CA LEU A 6 -9.61 0.79 -22.21
C LEU A 6 -10.08 2.14 -22.75
N SER A 7 -10.90 2.84 -21.97
CA SER A 7 -11.23 4.21 -22.31
C SER A 7 -9.94 5.04 -22.39
N GLN A 8 -10.00 6.19 -23.09
CA GLN A 8 -8.85 7.09 -23.14
C GLN A 8 -8.43 7.53 -21.73
N THR A 9 -9.40 7.76 -20.85
CA THR A 9 -9.18 8.11 -19.43
C THR A 9 -8.48 6.99 -18.68
N ASP A 10 -8.95 5.74 -18.82
CA ASP A 10 -8.32 4.61 -18.13
C ASP A 10 -6.92 4.31 -18.67
N THR A 11 -6.69 4.55 -19.96
CA THR A 11 -5.36 4.43 -20.56
C THR A 11 -4.40 5.47 -19.98
N GLN A 12 -4.84 6.72 -19.82
CA GLN A 12 -4.04 7.77 -19.17
C GLN A 12 -3.78 7.43 -17.70
N ARG A 13 -4.80 6.97 -16.97
CA ARG A 13 -4.70 6.57 -15.57
C ARG A 13 -3.72 5.41 -15.39
N LEU A 14 -3.76 4.41 -16.27
CA LEU A 14 -2.83 3.29 -16.28
C LEU A 14 -1.39 3.74 -16.54
N ASN A 15 -1.17 4.64 -17.49
CA ASN A 15 0.15 5.17 -17.80
C ASN A 15 0.74 5.94 -16.61
N GLN A 16 -0.06 6.80 -15.98
CA GLN A 16 0.35 7.57 -14.80
C GLN A 16 0.69 6.64 -13.63
N LEU A 17 -0.16 5.64 -13.36
CA LEU A 17 0.10 4.67 -12.31
C LEU A 17 1.38 3.88 -12.58
N ALA A 18 1.57 3.42 -13.81
CA ALA A 18 2.75 2.65 -14.22
C ALA A 18 4.04 3.48 -14.08
N GLU A 19 4.04 4.74 -14.52
CA GLU A 19 5.16 5.67 -14.34
C GLU A 19 5.47 5.87 -12.86
N LYS A 20 4.44 6.13 -12.04
CA LYS A 20 4.57 6.40 -10.60
C LYS A 20 5.24 5.24 -9.84
N ILE A 21 4.97 4.00 -10.24
CA ILE A 21 5.55 2.79 -9.62
C ILE A 21 6.79 2.25 -10.37
N GLY A 22 7.26 2.94 -11.41
CA GLY A 22 8.42 2.53 -12.21
C GLY A 22 8.22 1.24 -13.00
N ARG A 23 7.02 0.99 -13.52
CA ARG A 23 6.68 -0.19 -14.33
C ARG A 23 6.13 0.20 -15.70
N THR A 24 5.99 -0.77 -16.59
CA THR A 24 5.33 -0.56 -17.88
C THR A 24 3.80 -0.65 -17.73
N PRO A 25 3.02 0.07 -18.55
CA PRO A 25 1.55 0.00 -18.53
C PRO A 25 1.01 -1.42 -18.71
N ALA A 26 1.63 -2.22 -19.59
CA ALA A 26 1.23 -3.61 -19.82
C ALA A 26 1.42 -4.50 -18.57
N ALA A 27 2.52 -4.33 -17.84
CA ALA A 27 2.75 -5.06 -16.59
C ALA A 27 1.75 -4.62 -15.51
N THR A 28 1.47 -3.31 -15.43
CA THR A 28 0.50 -2.73 -14.48
C THR A 28 -0.93 -3.17 -14.78
N LEU A 29 -1.29 -3.33 -16.06
CA LEU A 29 -2.64 -3.67 -16.50
C LEU A 29 -3.15 -4.96 -15.87
N SER A 30 -2.30 -5.98 -15.74
CA SER A 30 -2.67 -7.25 -15.12
C SER A 30 -3.15 -7.10 -13.67
N PHE A 31 -2.58 -6.16 -12.91
CA PHE A 31 -3.00 -5.87 -11.54
C PHE A 31 -4.28 -5.06 -11.52
N VAL A 32 -4.40 -4.06 -12.40
CA VAL A 32 -5.60 -3.22 -12.51
C VAL A 32 -6.82 -4.04 -12.93
N LEU A 33 -6.67 -5.00 -13.85
CA LEU A 33 -7.75 -5.90 -14.24
C LEU A 33 -8.16 -6.87 -13.13
N ARG A 34 -7.25 -7.19 -12.21
CA ARG A 34 -7.50 -8.10 -11.08
C ARG A 34 -8.11 -7.38 -9.88
N ASP A 35 -7.52 -6.25 -9.48
CA ASP A 35 -7.79 -5.57 -8.21
C ASP A 35 -8.58 -4.27 -8.40
N GLY A 36 -8.68 -3.75 -9.63
CA GLY A 36 -9.23 -2.44 -9.92
C GLY A 36 -8.21 -1.32 -9.78
N PHE A 37 -8.51 -0.16 -10.38
CA PHE A 37 -7.64 1.01 -10.32
C PHE A 37 -7.46 1.56 -8.91
N ASP A 38 -8.55 1.73 -8.17
CA ASP A 38 -8.55 2.40 -6.86
C ASP A 38 -7.64 1.67 -5.86
N GLU A 39 -7.75 0.34 -5.83
CA GLU A 39 -6.91 -0.51 -4.99
C GLU A 39 -5.43 -0.45 -5.38
N CYS A 40 -5.14 -0.48 -6.69
CA CYS A 40 -3.76 -0.37 -7.18
C CYS A 40 -3.15 1.00 -6.86
N GLU A 41 -3.91 2.07 -6.99
CA GLU A 41 -3.48 3.44 -6.67
C GLU A 41 -3.26 3.64 -5.18
N ALA A 42 -4.16 3.13 -4.34
CA ALA A 42 -4.03 3.19 -2.88
C ALA A 42 -2.77 2.45 -2.41
N LYS A 43 -2.54 1.23 -2.93
CA LYS A 43 -1.32 0.45 -2.65
C LYS A 43 -0.06 1.17 -3.12
N ALA A 44 -0.06 1.72 -4.33
CA ALA A 44 1.07 2.48 -4.86
C ALA A 44 1.38 3.70 -3.98
N ALA A 45 0.37 4.44 -3.56
CA ALA A 45 0.54 5.59 -2.67
C ALA A 45 1.15 5.18 -1.32
N ALA A 46 0.61 4.13 -0.68
CA ALA A 46 1.12 3.62 0.59
C ALA A 46 2.59 3.18 0.50
N VAL A 47 2.94 2.40 -0.53
CA VAL A 47 4.33 1.94 -0.72
C VAL A 47 5.27 3.11 -0.95
N LEU A 48 4.91 4.07 -1.79
CA LEU A 48 5.75 5.24 -2.06
C LEU A 48 5.94 6.12 -0.84
N GLN A 49 4.88 6.27 -0.02
CA GLN A 49 4.98 6.95 1.26
C GLN A 49 5.94 6.22 2.21
N SER A 50 5.78 4.91 2.40
CA SER A 50 6.67 4.12 3.27
C SER A 50 8.12 4.16 2.79
N LEU A 51 8.36 4.16 1.47
CA LEU A 51 9.70 4.32 0.91
C LEU A 51 10.27 5.73 1.18
N ALA A 52 9.43 6.78 1.14
CA ALA A 52 9.85 8.13 1.45
C ALA A 52 10.20 8.28 2.95
N GLU A 53 9.36 7.77 3.84
CA GLU A 53 9.60 7.72 5.29
C GLU A 53 10.89 6.96 5.60
N ALA A 54 11.07 5.79 4.98
CA ALA A 54 12.27 4.99 5.12
C ALA A 54 13.54 5.68 4.62
N LYS A 55 13.45 6.55 3.60
CA LYS A 55 14.57 7.38 3.11
C LYS A 55 14.83 8.59 4.01
N ALA A 56 13.80 9.15 4.63
CA ALA A 56 13.90 10.24 5.60
C ALA A 56 14.42 9.77 6.97
N GLY A 57 14.72 8.47 7.13
CA GLY A 57 15.15 7.90 8.41
C GLY A 57 14.02 7.78 9.43
N GLN A 58 12.76 7.93 9.01
CA GLN A 58 11.59 7.75 9.85
C GLN A 58 11.31 6.25 10.00
N ARG A 59 12.20 5.58 10.75
CA ARG A 59 12.10 4.16 11.10
C ARG A 59 12.07 4.05 12.62
N GLU A 60 11.37 3.05 13.11
CA GLU A 60 11.30 2.72 14.54
C GLU A 60 12.14 1.46 14.79
N ASP A 61 12.84 1.42 15.92
CA ASP A 61 13.63 0.27 16.32
C ASP A 61 12.73 -0.92 16.66
N THR A 62 13.10 -2.11 16.19
CA THR A 62 12.33 -3.34 16.42
C THR A 62 12.11 -3.60 17.91
N GLU A 63 13.13 -3.47 18.74
CA GLU A 63 13.02 -3.64 20.20
C GLU A 63 12.00 -2.68 20.83
N LYS A 64 11.96 -1.44 20.34
CA LYS A 64 11.01 -0.43 20.80
C LYS A 64 9.59 -0.75 20.35
N VAL A 65 9.40 -1.23 19.12
CA VAL A 65 8.09 -1.71 18.62
C VAL A 65 7.60 -2.90 19.45
N GLU A 66 8.45 -3.88 19.72
CA GLU A 66 8.10 -5.06 20.52
C GLU A 66 7.66 -4.69 21.94
N ALA A 67 8.40 -3.78 22.59
CA ALA A 67 8.04 -3.28 23.92
C ALA A 67 6.67 -2.56 23.91
N GLN A 68 6.40 -1.74 22.89
CA GLN A 68 5.10 -1.07 22.73
C GLN A 68 3.95 -2.06 22.51
N VAL A 69 4.16 -3.07 21.68
CA VAL A 69 3.16 -4.12 21.41
C VAL A 69 2.87 -4.91 22.69
N ALA A 70 3.91 -5.33 23.42
CA ALA A 70 3.75 -6.04 24.69
C ALA A 70 2.95 -5.22 25.72
N ALA A 71 3.27 -3.92 25.86
CA ALA A 71 2.54 -3.02 26.74
C ALA A 71 1.06 -2.83 26.32
N LEU A 72 0.79 -2.72 25.01
CA LEU A 72 -0.56 -2.61 24.48
C LEU A 72 -1.40 -3.85 24.79
N VAL A 73 -0.83 -5.04 24.58
CA VAL A 73 -1.47 -6.34 24.87
C VAL A 73 -1.76 -6.48 26.36
N ALA A 74 -0.78 -6.16 27.23
CA ALA A 74 -0.96 -6.21 28.68
C ALA A 74 -2.12 -5.30 29.14
N ARG A 75 -2.14 -4.05 28.68
CA ARG A 75 -3.21 -3.09 28.98
C ARG A 75 -4.59 -3.57 28.53
N HIS A 76 -4.68 -4.20 27.36
CA HIS A 76 -5.95 -4.76 26.88
C HIS A 76 -6.40 -5.96 27.75
N GLY A 77 -5.46 -6.80 28.17
CA GLY A 77 -5.70 -7.92 29.06
C GLY A 77 -6.21 -7.49 30.44
N GLU A 78 -5.60 -6.46 31.05
CA GLU A 78 -6.06 -5.90 32.33
C GLU A 78 -7.47 -5.32 32.25
N LYS A 79 -7.78 -4.57 31.18
CA LYS A 79 -9.13 -4.04 30.94
C LYS A 79 -10.19 -5.15 30.83
N LYS A 80 -9.84 -6.30 30.24
CA LYS A 80 -10.75 -7.46 30.16
C LYS A 80 -10.90 -8.22 31.47
N LYS A 81 -9.93 -8.14 32.39
CA LYS A 81 -10.01 -8.75 33.72
C LYS A 81 -10.82 -7.92 34.71
N ALA A 82 -10.93 -6.61 34.48
CA ALA A 82 -11.64 -5.66 35.33
C ALA A 82 -13.12 -5.45 34.95
N ALA A 83 -13.61 -6.14 33.91
CA ALA A 83 -14.99 -6.13 33.42
C ALA A 83 -15.66 -7.48 33.70
#